data_AF-A0A223Z0S6-F1
#
_entry.id   AF-A0A223Z0S6-F1
#
_cell.length_a   1.000
_cell.length_b   1.000
_cell.length_c   1.000
_cell.angle_alpha   90.00
_cell.angle_beta   90.00
_cell.angle_gamma   90.00
#
_symmetry.space_group_name_H-M   'P 1'
#
loop_
_entity.id
_entity.type
_entity.pdbx_description
1 polymer ?
#
loop_
_entity_poly.entity_id
_entity_poly.type
_entity_poly.pdbx_seq_one_letter_code
_entity_poly.pdbx_strand_id
1 'polypeptide(L)'
;MALIAQNHLQLIIEVGIILYAAMVFILNLAPMSLSMVLFICIVLGIGFNIIFGLDVVALFMSFGQSEFTHPFGPIALLVTVSSLAALAIMEESGVDVRGLRGFVYLLMAGITLFGGLMHRSFLLLWLLGLFMGLFIISKSMRQRSLITVKRVAGFALIAVAGFGGLELISRVLGMTVLSPLLRIERLETFSLPSMKLVIKNTTLLGHNPMSSYWGELSSGFADGYISLPLQLILFFGLPFPVFYGILVNKKDVIDYMVPGVFGWAYDFGYITMFFLLIWCVGIIIMGLRMLSIYRERRENGSRSYLGREVLLTGALAAFMSQAIIGLFVINRTINGTALLTFIFLSSLIFANSVGLKE
;
A
#
# COMPACT_ATOMS: atom_id res chain seq x y z
N MET A 1 20.38 8.75 -27.46
CA MET A 1 20.86 8.22 -26.16
C MET A 1 19.74 7.38 -25.59
N ALA A 2 19.91 6.05 -25.53
CA ALA A 2 18.84 5.11 -25.21
C ALA A 2 18.56 5.10 -23.70
N LEU A 3 17.29 5.29 -23.30
CA LEU A 3 16.62 4.81 -22.08
C LEU A 3 17.51 4.60 -20.83
N ILE A 4 18.35 5.56 -20.46
CA ILE A 4 18.98 5.62 -19.14
C ILE A 4 18.29 6.77 -18.44
N ALA A 5 17.47 6.45 -17.44
CA ALA A 5 16.82 7.47 -16.62
C ALA A 5 17.86 8.46 -16.10
N GLN A 6 17.60 9.76 -16.24
CA GLN A 6 18.55 10.82 -15.88
C GLN A 6 18.39 11.27 -14.43
N ASN A 7 17.24 11.01 -13.81
CA ASN A 7 16.93 11.32 -12.43
C ASN A 7 15.89 10.36 -11.85
N HIS A 8 15.64 10.47 -10.54
CA HIS A 8 14.68 9.61 -9.83
C HIS A 8 13.26 9.70 -10.39
N LEU A 9 12.78 10.89 -10.78
CA LEU A 9 11.43 11.04 -11.33
C LEU A 9 11.27 10.32 -12.67
N GLN A 10 12.25 10.46 -13.56
CA GLN A 10 12.24 9.79 -14.86
C GLN A 10 12.24 8.27 -14.68
N LEU A 11 13.04 7.75 -13.74
CA LEU A 11 13.06 6.31 -13.44
C LEU A 11 11.69 5.82 -12.93
N ILE A 12 11.06 6.58 -12.03
CA ILE A 12 9.70 6.28 -11.53
C ILE A 12 8.69 6.22 -12.69
N ILE A 13 8.76 7.17 -13.62
CA ILE A 13 7.87 7.22 -14.78
C ILE A 13 8.12 6.04 -15.72
N GLU A 14 9.38 5.75 -16.07
CA GLU A 14 9.74 4.64 -16.98
C GLU A 14 9.30 3.29 -16.42
N VAL A 15 9.61 3.01 -15.15
CA VAL A 15 9.15 1.79 -14.47
C VAL A 15 7.62 1.75 -14.39
N GLY A 16 6.98 2.89 -14.17
CA GLY A 16 5.53 3.03 -14.21
C GLY A 16 4.94 2.62 -15.56
N ILE A 17 5.46 3.15 -16.67
CA ILE A 17 5.00 2.82 -18.02
C ILE A 17 5.15 1.32 -18.28
N ILE A 18 6.29 0.74 -17.91
CA ILE A 18 6.57 -0.70 -18.08
C ILE A 18 5.56 -1.54 -17.30
N LEU A 19 5.30 -1.20 -16.03
CA LEU A 19 4.34 -1.93 -15.20
C LEU A 19 2.91 -1.81 -15.74
N TYR A 20 2.50 -0.64 -16.21
CA TYR A 20 1.18 -0.45 -16.83
C TYR A 20 1.02 -1.31 -18.09
N ALA A 21 2.02 -1.29 -18.99
CA ALA A 21 1.99 -2.12 -20.18
C ALA A 21 1.99 -3.62 -19.85
N ALA A 22 2.83 -4.04 -18.90
CA ALA A 22 2.93 -5.43 -18.46
C ALA A 22 1.62 -5.93 -17.83
N MET A 23 0.97 -5.14 -16.96
CA MET A 23 -0.29 -5.56 -16.34
C MET A 23 -1.43 -5.64 -17.35
N VAL A 24 -1.50 -4.73 -18.33
CA VAL A 24 -2.46 -4.83 -19.43
C VAL A 24 -2.28 -6.13 -20.19
N PHE A 25 -1.04 -6.52 -20.49
CA PHE A 25 -0.75 -7.79 -21.15
C PHE A 25 -1.12 -9.00 -20.28
N ILE A 26 -0.66 -9.03 -19.02
CA ILE A 26 -0.88 -10.14 -18.08
C ILE A 26 -2.37 -10.39 -17.86
N LEU A 27 -3.18 -9.34 -17.60
CA LEU A 27 -4.60 -9.53 -17.34
C LEU A 27 -5.38 -9.97 -18.58
N ASN A 28 -4.87 -9.72 -19.79
CA ASN A 28 -5.50 -10.11 -21.04
C ASN A 28 -4.92 -11.38 -21.67
N LEU A 29 -3.86 -11.96 -21.12
CA LEU A 29 -3.23 -13.17 -21.63
C LEU A 29 -4.13 -14.40 -21.50
N ALA A 30 -4.87 -14.51 -20.41
CA ALA A 30 -5.75 -15.64 -20.12
C ALA A 30 -7.01 -15.21 -19.36
N PRO A 31 -8.14 -15.93 -19.53
CA PRO A 31 -9.34 -15.68 -18.75
C PRO A 31 -9.08 -15.98 -17.26
N MET A 32 -9.27 -14.98 -16.41
CA MET A 32 -9.13 -15.14 -14.96
C MET A 32 -10.41 -15.71 -14.35
N SER A 33 -10.38 -17.00 -14.06
CA SER A 33 -11.46 -17.65 -13.32
C SER A 33 -11.44 -17.25 -11.85
N LEU A 34 -12.62 -17.29 -11.21
CA LEU A 34 -12.78 -17.01 -9.79
C LEU A 34 -11.90 -17.94 -8.93
N SER A 35 -11.90 -19.23 -9.25
CA SER A 35 -11.12 -20.25 -8.53
C SER A 35 -9.61 -20.03 -8.66
N MET A 36 -9.13 -19.62 -9.84
CA MET A 36 -7.71 -19.32 -10.05
C MET A 36 -7.26 -18.15 -9.18
N VAL A 37 -8.03 -17.06 -9.18
CA VAL A 37 -7.72 -15.87 -8.38
C VAL A 37 -7.74 -16.22 -6.88
N LEU A 38 -8.76 -16.94 -6.42
CA LEU A 38 -8.86 -17.38 -5.03
C LEU A 38 -7.70 -18.28 -4.62
N PHE A 39 -7.32 -19.25 -5.47
CA PHE A 39 -6.18 -20.12 -5.21
C PHE A 39 -4.88 -19.33 -5.06
N ILE A 40 -4.59 -18.42 -6.00
CA ILE A 40 -3.41 -17.54 -5.92
C ILE A 40 -3.43 -16.71 -4.64
N CYS A 41 -4.58 -16.12 -4.30
CA CYS A 41 -4.72 -15.34 -3.07
C CYS A 41 -4.46 -16.19 -1.82
N ILE A 42 -5.00 -17.41 -1.75
CA ILE A 42 -4.76 -18.29 -0.61
C ILE A 42 -3.27 -18.65 -0.49
N VAL A 43 -2.62 -19.04 -1.60
CA VAL A 43 -1.19 -19.37 -1.61
C VAL A 43 -0.36 -18.19 -1.15
N LEU A 44 -0.62 -16.99 -1.68
CA LEU A 44 0.05 -15.76 -1.25
C LEU A 44 -0.26 -15.42 0.22
N GLY A 45 -1.48 -15.64 0.69
CA GLY A 45 -1.88 -15.41 2.07
C GLY A 45 -1.14 -16.32 3.06
N ILE A 46 -0.93 -17.59 2.70
CA ILE A 46 -0.08 -18.51 3.46
C ILE A 46 1.36 -18.00 3.46
N GLY A 47 1.88 -17.61 2.29
CA GLY A 47 3.23 -17.04 2.16
C GLY A 47 3.43 -15.81 3.05
N PHE A 48 2.50 -14.86 3.06
CA PHE A 48 2.58 -13.68 3.92
C PHE A 48 2.52 -14.03 5.40
N ASN A 49 1.69 -14.99 5.81
CA ASN A 49 1.69 -15.46 7.21
C ASN A 49 3.06 -16.02 7.61
N ILE A 50 3.69 -16.82 6.76
CA ILE A 50 5.01 -17.39 7.01
C ILE A 50 6.06 -16.28 7.11
N ILE A 51 6.13 -15.40 6.11
CA ILE A 51 7.18 -14.38 6.03
C ILE A 51 7.00 -13.33 7.15
N PHE A 52 5.77 -12.91 7.47
CA PHE A 52 5.53 -12.02 8.62
C PHE A 52 5.83 -12.73 9.95
N GLY A 53 5.53 -14.03 10.05
CA GLY A 53 5.88 -14.83 11.22
C GLY A 53 7.39 -14.97 11.43
N LEU A 54 8.16 -15.17 10.35
CA LEU A 54 9.62 -15.18 10.39
C LEU A 54 10.19 -13.85 10.87
N ASP A 55 9.62 -12.74 10.41
CA ASP A 55 9.96 -11.40 10.89
C ASP A 55 9.73 -11.28 12.41
N VAL A 56 8.59 -11.76 12.94
CA VAL A 56 8.31 -11.78 14.39
C VAL A 56 9.35 -12.62 15.14
N VAL A 57 9.68 -13.81 14.65
CA VAL A 57 10.69 -14.67 15.27
C VAL A 57 12.05 -13.97 15.28
N ALA A 58 12.44 -13.34 14.19
CA ALA A 58 13.70 -12.58 14.10
C ALA A 58 13.75 -11.41 15.11
N LEU A 59 12.62 -10.71 15.29
CA LEU A 59 12.49 -9.63 16.27
C LEU A 59 12.76 -10.13 17.71
N PHE A 60 12.22 -11.29 18.09
CA PHE A 60 12.42 -11.86 19.42
C PHE A 60 13.79 -12.52 19.61
N MET A 61 14.37 -13.05 18.54
CA MET A 61 15.68 -13.73 18.57
C MET A 61 16.88 -12.77 18.50
N SER A 62 16.66 -11.44 18.48
CA SER A 62 17.72 -10.42 18.39
C SER A 62 18.66 -10.55 17.18
N PHE A 63 18.23 -11.22 16.11
CA PHE A 63 18.96 -11.27 14.82
C PHE A 63 18.79 -9.94 14.04
N GLY A 64 19.17 -8.82 14.64
CA GLY A 64 19.11 -7.50 14.01
C GLY A 64 17.70 -7.00 13.69
N GLN A 65 17.57 -5.69 13.47
CA GLN A 65 16.32 -5.06 13.01
C GLN A 65 16.11 -5.26 11.50
N SER A 66 16.23 -6.50 11.02
CA SER A 66 16.01 -6.82 9.61
C SER A 66 14.51 -6.88 9.33
N GLU A 67 13.92 -5.72 9.00
CA GLU A 67 12.52 -5.62 8.55
C GLU A 67 12.44 -6.03 7.07
N PHE A 68 12.20 -7.31 6.78
CA PHE A 68 12.10 -7.78 5.40
C PHE A 68 10.75 -7.45 4.74
N THR A 69 9.69 -7.24 5.54
CA THR A 69 8.32 -7.29 5.02
C THR A 69 7.51 -5.99 5.01
N HIS A 70 8.13 -4.86 5.34
CA HIS A 70 7.49 -3.54 5.38
C HIS A 70 6.70 -3.15 4.10
N PRO A 71 7.14 -3.45 2.86
CA PRO A 71 6.39 -3.07 1.65
C PRO A 71 5.22 -3.99 1.31
N PHE A 72 5.10 -5.16 1.94
CA PHE A 72 4.11 -6.16 1.54
C PHE A 72 2.71 -5.90 2.11
N GLY A 73 2.54 -4.92 3.00
CA GLY A 73 1.26 -4.64 3.64
C GLY A 73 0.09 -4.40 2.67
N PRO A 74 0.24 -3.51 1.68
CA PRO A 74 -0.77 -3.32 0.63
C PRO A 74 -1.03 -4.58 -0.22
N ILE A 75 -0.02 -5.41 -0.47
CA ILE A 75 -0.20 -6.66 -1.23
C ILE A 75 -0.93 -7.70 -0.40
N ALA A 76 -0.65 -7.79 0.90
CA ALA A 76 -1.40 -8.63 1.82
C ALA A 76 -2.87 -8.20 1.90
N LEU A 77 -3.15 -6.89 1.84
CA LEU A 77 -4.52 -6.36 1.74
C LEU A 77 -5.21 -6.78 0.44
N LEU A 78 -4.52 -6.62 -0.70
CA LEU A 78 -5.02 -7.06 -2.01
C LEU A 78 -5.47 -8.52 -1.92
N VAL A 79 -4.59 -9.39 -1.44
CA VAL A 79 -4.83 -10.83 -1.31
C VAL A 79 -5.99 -11.15 -0.36
N THR A 80 -6.04 -10.49 0.79
CA THR A 80 -7.05 -10.77 1.82
C THR A 80 -8.42 -10.29 1.37
N VAL A 81 -8.52 -9.06 0.88
CA VAL A 81 -9.80 -8.49 0.41
C VAL A 81 -10.29 -9.22 -0.84
N SER A 82 -9.41 -9.60 -1.76
CA SER A 82 -9.79 -10.46 -2.90
C SER A 82 -10.29 -11.83 -2.42
N SER A 83 -9.64 -12.47 -1.45
CA SER A 83 -10.14 -13.74 -0.90
C SER A 83 -11.55 -13.58 -0.30
N LEU A 84 -11.79 -12.51 0.46
CA LEU A 84 -13.10 -12.22 1.04
C LEU A 84 -14.17 -11.93 -0.02
N ALA A 85 -13.82 -11.17 -1.07
CA ALA A 85 -14.71 -10.89 -2.18
C ALA A 85 -15.06 -12.16 -2.97
N ALA A 86 -14.09 -13.06 -3.20
CA ALA A 86 -14.35 -14.35 -3.83
C ALA A 86 -15.32 -15.21 -3.01
N LEU A 87 -15.11 -15.31 -1.70
CA LEU A 87 -16.01 -16.04 -0.81
C LEU A 87 -17.44 -15.50 -0.84
N ALA A 88 -17.59 -14.18 -0.92
CA ALA A 88 -18.91 -13.54 -1.01
C ALA A 88 -19.63 -13.90 -2.32
N ILE A 89 -18.93 -13.86 -3.46
CA ILE A 89 -19.50 -14.27 -4.76
C ILE A 89 -19.85 -15.76 -4.79
N MET A 90 -19.00 -16.62 -4.22
CA MET A 90 -19.23 -18.06 -4.17
C MET A 90 -20.45 -18.41 -3.31
N GLU A 91 -20.63 -17.76 -2.16
CA GLU A 91 -21.80 -17.95 -1.30
C GLU A 91 -23.09 -17.50 -2.00
N GLU A 92 -23.07 -16.36 -2.70
CA GLU A 92 -24.21 -15.89 -3.51
C GLU A 92 -24.55 -16.87 -4.64
N SER A 93 -23.55 -17.60 -5.15
CA SER A 93 -23.72 -18.63 -6.18
C SER A 93 -24.16 -20.00 -5.62
N GLY A 94 -24.42 -20.11 -4.32
CA GLY A 94 -24.88 -21.34 -3.66
C GLY A 94 -23.78 -22.36 -3.34
N VAL A 95 -22.51 -21.96 -3.40
CA VAL A 95 -21.38 -22.83 -3.03
C VAL A 95 -21.18 -22.78 -1.52
N ASP A 96 -21.06 -23.93 -0.85
CA ASP A 96 -20.71 -23.97 0.56
C ASP A 96 -19.26 -23.54 0.77
N VAL A 97 -19.09 -22.38 1.40
CA VAL A 97 -17.79 -21.76 1.68
C VAL A 97 -17.43 -21.79 3.16
N ARG A 98 -18.17 -22.49 4.04
CA ARG A 98 -17.97 -22.42 5.50
C ARG A 98 -16.54 -22.77 5.92
N GLY A 99 -16.01 -23.90 5.43
CA GLY A 99 -14.64 -24.32 5.74
C GLY A 99 -13.59 -23.35 5.19
N LEU A 100 -13.76 -22.93 3.94
CA LEU A 100 -12.82 -22.02 3.27
C LEU A 100 -12.82 -20.62 3.90
N ARG A 101 -13.98 -20.14 4.34
CA ARG A 101 -14.15 -18.90 5.09
C ARG A 101 -13.40 -18.94 6.41
N GLY A 102 -13.53 -20.05 7.16
CA GLY A 102 -12.77 -20.26 8.38
C GLY A 102 -11.26 -20.16 8.15
N PHE A 103 -10.77 -20.79 7.07
CA PHE A 103 -9.37 -20.74 6.70
C PHE A 103 -8.90 -19.34 6.30
N VAL A 104 -9.65 -18.60 5.49
CA VAL A 104 -9.32 -17.21 5.12
C VAL A 104 -9.33 -16.28 6.34
N TYR A 105 -10.24 -16.47 7.29
CA TYR A 105 -10.23 -15.71 8.55
C TYR A 105 -9.02 -16.05 9.42
N LEU A 106 -8.58 -17.31 9.44
CA LEU A 106 -7.35 -17.70 10.11
C LEU A 106 -6.12 -17.01 9.49
N LEU A 107 -6.02 -16.99 8.15
CA LEU A 107 -4.94 -16.29 7.45
C LEU A 107 -4.97 -14.78 7.72
N MET A 108 -6.16 -14.18 7.72
CA MET A 108 -6.35 -12.76 8.03
C MET A 108 -5.94 -12.45 9.47
N ALA A 109 -6.32 -13.31 10.43
CA ALA A 109 -5.94 -13.15 11.83
C ALA A 109 -4.43 -13.25 12.03
N GLY A 110 -3.78 -14.25 11.42
CA GLY A 110 -2.33 -14.41 11.48
C GLY A 110 -1.58 -13.23 10.86
N ILE A 111 -2.01 -12.73 9.68
CA ILE A 111 -1.44 -11.52 9.08
C ILE A 111 -1.63 -10.29 10.00
N THR A 112 -2.81 -10.16 10.61
CA THR A 112 -3.09 -9.05 11.54
C THR A 112 -2.15 -9.09 12.75
N LEU A 113 -1.96 -10.27 13.34
CA LEU A 113 -1.09 -10.47 14.50
C LEU A 113 0.38 -10.26 14.15
N PHE A 114 0.90 -11.00 13.17
CA PHE A 114 2.32 -10.94 12.82
C PHE A 114 2.69 -9.59 12.19
N GLY A 115 1.87 -9.11 11.26
CA GLY A 115 2.08 -7.81 10.63
C GLY A 115 1.94 -6.67 11.63
N GLY A 116 1.01 -6.77 12.58
CA GLY A 116 0.83 -5.75 13.62
C GLY A 116 1.96 -5.71 14.66
N LEU A 117 2.52 -6.86 15.01
CA LEU A 117 3.69 -6.93 15.89
C LEU A 117 4.96 -6.41 15.22
N MET A 118 5.13 -6.65 13.92
CA MET A 118 6.35 -6.29 13.20
C MET A 118 6.36 -4.88 12.66
N HIS A 119 5.26 -4.46 12.02
CA HIS A 119 5.24 -3.23 11.25
C HIS A 119 4.41 -2.18 11.94
N ARG A 120 5.14 -1.22 12.49
CA ARG A 120 4.63 -0.13 13.32
C ARG A 120 3.55 0.75 12.64
N SER A 121 3.40 0.73 11.31
CA SER A 121 2.36 1.45 10.54
C SER A 121 1.38 0.53 9.84
N PHE A 122 1.62 -0.78 9.88
CA PHE A 122 0.82 -1.76 9.15
C PHE A 122 -0.60 -1.84 9.69
N LEU A 123 -0.82 -1.86 11.01
CA LEU A 123 -2.17 -1.96 11.56
C LEU A 123 -3.11 -0.85 11.06
N LEU A 124 -2.60 0.37 10.94
CA LEU A 124 -3.39 1.50 10.48
C LEU A 124 -3.80 1.32 9.01
N LEU A 125 -2.84 0.97 8.15
CA LEU A 125 -3.07 0.66 6.74
C LEU A 125 -3.98 -0.57 6.56
N TRP A 126 -3.75 -1.60 7.37
CA TRP A 126 -4.47 -2.87 7.35
C TRP A 126 -5.94 -2.70 7.74
N LEU A 127 -6.21 -2.04 8.87
CA LEU A 127 -7.58 -1.81 9.33
C LEU A 127 -8.36 -0.90 8.39
N LEU A 128 -7.74 0.18 7.89
CA LEU A 128 -8.35 1.07 6.91
C LEU A 128 -8.65 0.31 5.60
N GLY A 129 -7.69 -0.48 5.11
CA GLY A 129 -7.83 -1.30 3.91
C GLY A 129 -8.91 -2.37 4.03
N LEU A 130 -8.99 -3.08 5.16
CA LEU A 130 -10.06 -4.04 5.43
C LEU A 130 -11.42 -3.34 5.51
N PHE A 131 -11.50 -2.18 6.16
CA PHE A 131 -12.73 -1.40 6.24
C PHE A 131 -13.22 -0.99 4.84
N MET A 132 -12.33 -0.45 3.99
CA MET A 132 -12.66 -0.08 2.61
C MET A 132 -12.99 -1.29 1.74
N GLY A 133 -12.23 -2.38 1.86
CA GLY A 133 -12.47 -3.61 1.11
C GLY A 133 -13.83 -4.23 1.43
N LEU A 134 -14.14 -4.37 2.72
CA LEU A 134 -15.45 -4.83 3.15
C LEU A 134 -16.55 -3.87 2.67
N PHE A 135 -16.34 -2.55 2.77
CA PHE A 135 -17.29 -1.56 2.26
C PHE A 135 -17.60 -1.77 0.77
N ILE A 136 -16.57 -1.92 -0.07
CA ILE A 136 -16.71 -2.19 -1.49
C ILE A 136 -17.45 -3.52 -1.73
N ILE A 137 -17.09 -4.59 -1.01
CA ILE A 137 -17.76 -5.89 -1.10
C ILE A 137 -19.24 -5.75 -0.75
N SER A 138 -19.58 -5.09 0.36
CA SER A 138 -20.98 -4.92 0.79
C SER A 138 -21.82 -4.17 -0.23
N LYS A 139 -21.22 -3.16 -0.88
CA LYS A 139 -21.86 -2.41 -1.97
C LYS A 139 -22.01 -3.25 -3.22
N SER A 140 -21.01 -4.06 -3.59
CA SER A 140 -21.10 -4.95 -4.76
C SER A 140 -22.18 -6.02 -4.59
N MET A 141 -22.27 -6.63 -3.40
CA MET A 141 -23.21 -7.73 -3.13
C MET A 141 -24.62 -7.28 -2.69
N ARG A 142 -24.97 -5.99 -2.81
CA ARG A 142 -26.24 -5.41 -2.30
C ARG A 142 -26.56 -5.76 -0.83
N GLN A 143 -25.53 -6.03 -0.03
CA GLN A 143 -25.71 -6.37 1.38
C GLN A 143 -25.99 -5.12 2.22
N ARG A 144 -26.55 -5.30 3.43
CA ARG A 144 -26.79 -4.19 4.37
C ARG A 144 -25.50 -3.37 4.56
N SER A 145 -25.62 -2.05 4.43
CA SER A 145 -24.51 -1.10 4.56
C SER A 145 -23.60 -1.42 5.75
N LEU A 146 -22.28 -1.45 5.51
CA LEU A 146 -21.30 -1.53 6.58
C LEU A 146 -21.15 -0.21 7.35
N ILE A 147 -21.57 0.92 6.76
CA ILE A 147 -21.70 2.21 7.45
C ILE A 147 -22.99 2.19 8.27
N THR A 148 -22.95 1.43 9.36
CA THR A 148 -23.91 1.56 10.47
C THR A 148 -23.11 1.95 11.69
N VAL A 149 -23.67 2.79 12.55
CA VAL A 149 -22.99 3.27 13.76
C VAL A 149 -22.38 2.12 14.57
N LYS A 150 -23.11 0.99 14.70
CA LYS A 150 -22.64 -0.21 15.39
C LYS A 150 -21.38 -0.83 14.77
N ARG A 151 -21.31 -0.91 13.44
CA ARG A 151 -20.17 -1.53 12.73
C ARG A 151 -18.97 -0.59 12.68
N VAL A 152 -19.19 0.70 12.48
CA VAL A 152 -18.13 1.72 12.55
C VAL A 152 -17.56 1.78 13.96
N ALA A 153 -18.42 1.79 14.99
CA ALA A 153 -17.98 1.73 16.38
C ALA A 153 -17.25 0.41 16.70
N GLY A 154 -17.71 -0.73 16.16
CA GLY A 154 -17.01 -2.01 16.28
C GLY A 154 -15.61 -1.99 15.66
N PHE A 155 -15.46 -1.41 14.47
CA PHE A 155 -14.15 -1.20 13.83
C PHE A 155 -13.24 -0.28 14.66
N ALA A 156 -13.79 0.83 15.18
CA ALA A 156 -13.04 1.73 16.06
C ALA A 156 -12.59 1.02 17.35
N LEU A 157 -13.45 0.18 17.94
CA LEU A 157 -13.11 -0.60 19.13
C LEU A 157 -12.02 -1.63 18.84
N ILE A 158 -12.07 -2.32 17.71
CA ILE A 158 -11.00 -3.24 17.28
C ILE A 158 -9.69 -2.48 17.08
N ALA A 159 -9.73 -1.29 16.47
CA ALA A 159 -8.55 -0.45 16.32
C ALA A 159 -7.97 -0.05 17.68
N VAL A 160 -8.79 0.46 18.59
CA VAL A 160 -8.35 0.84 19.95
C VAL A 160 -7.81 -0.38 20.71
N ALA A 161 -8.44 -1.55 20.60
CA ALA A 161 -7.98 -2.78 21.23
C ALA A 161 -6.63 -3.26 20.66
N GLY A 162 -6.45 -3.19 19.33
CA GLY A 162 -5.19 -3.56 18.68
C GLY A 162 -4.05 -2.62 19.06
N PHE A 163 -4.27 -1.31 18.99
CA PHE A 163 -3.28 -0.30 19.38
C PHE A 163 -2.98 -0.35 20.89
N GLY A 164 -4.01 -0.47 21.73
CA GLY A 164 -3.84 -0.60 23.19
C GLY A 164 -3.15 -1.90 23.60
N GLY A 165 -3.43 -3.00 22.89
CA GLY A 165 -2.76 -4.28 23.09
C GLY A 165 -1.27 -4.20 22.77
N LEU A 166 -0.90 -3.56 21.65
CA LEU A 166 0.51 -3.32 21.32
C LEU A 166 1.21 -2.43 22.35
N GLU A 167 0.55 -1.37 22.83
CA GLU A 167 1.09 -0.51 23.88
C GLU A 167 1.32 -1.27 25.19
N LEU A 168 0.38 -2.12 25.58
CA LEU A 168 0.52 -2.96 26.78
C LEU A 168 1.69 -3.93 26.62
N ILE A 169 1.79 -4.62 25.48
CA ILE A 169 2.91 -5.54 25.18
C ILE A 169 4.23 -4.77 25.20
N SER A 170 4.28 -3.57 24.62
CA SER A 170 5.47 -2.70 24.62
C SER A 170 5.95 -2.39 26.04
N ARG A 171 5.02 -2.06 26.95
CA ARG A 171 5.34 -1.76 28.36
C ARG A 171 5.76 -2.99 29.14
N VAL A 172 5.09 -4.12 28.94
CA VAL A 172 5.40 -5.38 29.64
C VAL A 172 6.76 -5.94 29.22
N LEU A 173 7.08 -5.90 27.92
CA LEU A 173 8.34 -6.43 27.38
C LEU A 173 9.48 -5.41 27.38
N GLY A 174 9.22 -4.15 27.75
CA GLY A 174 10.19 -3.05 27.67
C GLY A 174 10.62 -2.70 26.23
N MET A 175 9.91 -3.20 25.21
CA MET A 175 10.24 -3.01 23.80
C MET A 175 9.54 -1.76 23.25
N THR A 176 10.21 -0.61 23.30
CA THR A 176 9.68 0.69 22.81
C THR A 176 9.34 0.67 21.32
N VAL A 177 9.93 -0.24 20.55
CA VAL A 177 9.64 -0.48 19.13
C VAL A 177 8.17 -0.81 18.87
N LEU A 178 7.49 -1.43 19.85
CA LEU A 178 6.10 -1.85 19.74
C LEU A 178 5.09 -0.75 20.14
N SER A 179 5.54 0.35 20.77
CA SER A 179 4.66 1.40 21.31
C SER A 179 4.07 2.26 20.18
N PRO A 180 2.73 2.25 19.98
CA PRO A 180 2.09 3.15 19.04
C PRO A 180 2.01 4.60 19.56
N LEU A 181 1.96 4.80 20.90
CA LEU A 181 1.87 6.13 21.51
C LEU A 181 3.15 6.94 21.29
N LEU A 182 4.30 6.31 21.52
CA LEU A 182 5.62 6.91 21.30
C LEU A 182 5.80 7.37 19.83
N ARG A 183 5.08 6.74 18.90
CA ARG A 183 5.07 7.16 17.49
C ARG A 183 4.18 8.36 17.22
N ILE A 184 3.01 8.45 17.84
CA ILE A 184 2.17 9.66 17.75
C ILE A 184 2.93 10.86 18.30
N GLU A 185 3.60 10.68 19.44
CA GLU A 185 4.45 11.70 20.05
C GLU A 185 5.60 12.12 19.13
N ARG A 186 6.30 11.18 18.49
CA ARG A 186 7.35 11.49 17.51
C ARG A 186 6.78 12.21 16.27
N LEU A 187 5.63 11.79 15.76
CA LEU A 187 4.97 12.48 14.64
C LEU A 187 4.65 13.92 15.04
N GLU A 188 4.06 14.15 16.21
CA GLU A 188 3.77 15.50 16.70
C GLU A 188 5.05 16.34 16.84
N THR A 189 6.09 15.77 17.46
CA THR A 189 7.35 16.45 17.74
C THR A 189 8.12 16.83 16.47
N PHE A 190 8.15 15.95 15.46
CA PHE A 190 8.97 16.14 14.26
C PHE A 190 8.20 16.64 13.03
N SER A 191 6.88 16.45 12.95
CA SER A 191 6.09 16.81 11.74
C SER A 191 6.00 18.32 11.53
N LEU A 192 5.72 19.10 12.58
CA LEU A 192 5.50 20.54 12.46
C LEU A 192 6.73 21.31 11.96
N PRO A 193 7.94 21.13 12.55
CA PRO A 193 9.16 21.74 12.03
C PRO A 193 9.49 21.28 10.61
N SER A 194 9.30 19.98 10.32
CA SER A 194 9.58 19.41 9.00
C SER A 194 8.64 19.94 7.93
N MET A 195 7.34 20.09 8.22
CA MET A 195 6.37 20.70 7.31
C MET A 195 6.72 22.17 7.01
N LYS A 196 7.10 22.94 8.03
CA LYS A 196 7.52 24.33 7.84
C LYS A 196 8.75 24.43 6.93
N LEU A 197 9.74 23.55 7.13
CA LEU A 197 10.93 23.49 6.28
C LEU A 197 10.54 23.15 4.83
N VAL A 198 9.76 22.10 4.62
CA VAL A 198 9.37 21.64 3.29
C VAL A 198 8.56 22.72 2.56
N ILE A 199 7.47 23.22 3.16
CA ILE A 199 6.59 24.20 2.52
C ILE A 199 7.35 25.49 2.16
N LYS A 200 8.25 25.96 3.03
CA LYS A 200 9.01 27.18 2.77
C LYS A 200 10.01 27.03 1.62
N ASN A 201 10.51 25.82 1.38
CA ASN A 201 11.60 25.57 0.45
C ASN A 201 11.18 24.83 -0.82
N THR A 202 9.96 24.32 -0.90
CA THR A 202 9.39 23.75 -2.12
C THR A 202 9.08 24.85 -3.13
N THR A 203 9.42 24.63 -4.39
CA THR A 203 9.09 25.51 -5.51
C THR A 203 8.03 24.85 -6.40
N LEU A 204 7.64 25.52 -7.50
CA LEU A 204 6.71 24.92 -8.47
C LEU A 204 7.27 23.63 -9.08
N LEU A 205 8.59 23.57 -9.29
CA LEU A 205 9.35 22.44 -9.79
C LEU A 205 10.59 22.24 -8.93
N GLY A 206 10.54 21.22 -8.07
CA GLY A 206 11.60 20.88 -7.14
C GLY A 206 11.59 21.71 -5.84
N HIS A 207 12.77 22.04 -5.35
CA HIS A 207 13.01 22.74 -4.09
C HIS A 207 14.24 23.65 -4.18
N ASN A 208 14.41 24.49 -3.16
CA ASN A 208 15.62 25.29 -2.97
C ASN A 208 16.84 24.36 -2.69
N PRO A 209 17.88 24.35 -3.56
CA PRO A 209 19.04 23.46 -3.40
C PRO A 209 19.71 23.56 -2.03
N MET A 210 19.81 24.78 -1.49
CA MET A 210 20.47 25.05 -0.21
C MET A 210 19.71 24.52 1.02
N SER A 211 18.45 24.15 0.84
CA SER A 211 17.64 23.54 1.90
C SER A 211 17.79 22.03 1.99
N SER A 212 18.41 21.43 0.96
CA SER A 212 18.56 19.99 0.85
C SER A 212 19.73 19.49 1.70
N TYR A 213 19.74 18.19 2.00
CA TYR A 213 20.88 17.48 2.57
C TYR A 213 22.16 17.60 1.71
N TRP A 214 22.02 17.69 0.39
CA TRP A 214 23.14 17.79 -0.53
C TRP A 214 23.73 19.20 -0.61
N GLY A 215 23.03 20.22 -0.09
CA GLY A 215 23.48 21.61 -0.10
C GLY A 215 23.80 22.10 -1.51
N GLU A 216 25.02 22.58 -1.72
CA GLU A 216 25.49 23.07 -3.03
C GLU A 216 25.56 21.97 -4.11
N LEU A 217 25.59 20.69 -3.72
CA LEU A 217 25.58 19.55 -4.64
C LEU A 217 24.17 19.16 -5.09
N SER A 218 23.13 19.79 -4.55
CA SER A 218 21.75 19.58 -4.94
C SER A 218 21.48 20.14 -6.32
N SER A 219 20.76 19.36 -7.12
CA SER A 219 20.23 19.83 -8.40
C SER A 219 18.96 20.68 -8.22
N GLY A 220 18.41 20.73 -7.00
CA GLY A 220 17.13 21.32 -6.68
C GLY A 220 15.92 20.51 -7.18
N PHE A 221 16.12 19.33 -7.76
CA PHE A 221 15.04 18.53 -8.34
C PHE A 221 15.40 17.03 -8.42
N ALA A 222 14.53 16.16 -7.92
CA ALA A 222 14.73 14.71 -7.96
C ALA A 222 16.05 14.27 -7.34
N ASP A 223 16.30 14.75 -6.12
CA ASP A 223 17.52 14.53 -5.33
C ASP A 223 17.49 13.22 -4.51
N GLY A 224 16.42 12.42 -4.67
CA GLY A 224 16.32 11.08 -4.10
C GLY A 224 15.62 11.02 -2.74
N TYR A 225 14.84 12.05 -2.39
CA TYR A 225 13.94 12.02 -1.24
C TYR A 225 12.80 11.03 -1.46
N ILE A 226 12.33 10.90 -2.70
CA ILE A 226 11.44 9.88 -3.21
C ILE A 226 12.17 9.11 -4.31
N SER A 227 12.36 7.81 -4.10
CA SER A 227 13.07 6.95 -5.05
C SER A 227 12.44 5.58 -5.12
N LEU A 228 12.71 4.87 -6.22
CA LEU A 228 12.45 3.43 -6.31
C LEU A 228 13.43 2.64 -5.43
N PRO A 229 13.20 1.33 -5.19
CA PRO A 229 14.08 0.52 -4.35
C PRO A 229 15.54 0.66 -4.76
N LEU A 230 16.43 0.83 -3.78
CA LEU A 230 17.86 0.96 -4.03
C LEU A 230 18.40 -0.23 -4.83
N GLN A 231 17.91 -1.44 -4.57
CA GLN A 231 18.31 -2.62 -5.32
C GLN A 231 18.03 -2.47 -6.81
N LEU A 232 16.94 -1.79 -7.19
CA LEU A 232 16.60 -1.52 -8.60
C LEU A 232 17.55 -0.48 -9.21
N ILE A 233 17.86 0.59 -8.46
CA ILE A 233 18.81 1.64 -8.90
C ILE A 233 20.22 1.04 -9.10
N LEU A 234 20.69 0.25 -8.14
CA LEU A 234 21.97 -0.44 -8.20
C LEU A 234 22.02 -1.50 -9.31
N PHE A 235 20.92 -2.24 -9.50
CA PHE A 235 20.82 -3.25 -10.57
C PHE A 235 21.00 -2.63 -11.96
N PHE A 236 20.48 -1.42 -12.18
CA PHE A 236 20.66 -0.69 -13.43
C PHE A 236 21.93 0.17 -13.48
N GLY A 237 22.76 0.16 -12.44
CA GLY A 237 24.02 0.93 -12.38
C GLY A 237 23.81 2.45 -12.49
N LEU A 238 22.67 2.97 -12.06
CA LEU A 238 22.31 4.38 -12.25
C LEU A 238 23.08 5.27 -11.25
N PRO A 239 23.74 6.34 -11.72
CA PRO A 239 24.58 7.21 -10.88
C PRO A 239 23.74 8.25 -10.10
N PHE A 240 22.65 7.80 -9.47
CA PHE A 240 21.74 8.71 -8.76
C PHE A 240 22.23 8.98 -7.33
N PRO A 241 21.97 10.19 -6.79
CA PRO A 241 22.21 10.45 -5.37
C PRO A 241 21.31 9.52 -4.53
N VAL A 242 21.91 8.71 -3.66
CA VAL A 242 21.21 7.75 -2.80
C VAL A 242 21.31 8.20 -1.35
N PHE A 243 20.16 8.43 -0.73
CA PHE A 243 20.03 8.92 0.64
C PHE A 243 20.41 7.90 1.75
N TYR A 244 20.92 6.70 1.41
CA TYR A 244 20.68 5.48 2.20
C TYR A 244 21.83 4.96 3.10
N GLY A 245 22.98 5.64 3.20
CA GLY A 245 24.14 5.06 3.89
C GLY A 245 24.10 5.08 5.44
N ILE A 246 23.52 6.13 6.04
CA ILE A 246 23.63 6.38 7.49
C ILE A 246 22.27 6.26 8.21
N LEU A 247 21.17 6.24 7.46
CA LEU A 247 19.81 6.33 8.00
C LEU A 247 19.17 5.00 8.37
N VAL A 248 19.69 3.87 7.88
CA VAL A 248 19.22 2.55 8.30
C VAL A 248 19.50 2.30 9.79
N ASN A 249 20.60 2.86 10.31
CA ASN A 249 20.99 2.75 11.72
C ASN A 249 20.44 3.88 12.61
N LYS A 250 19.86 4.95 12.03
CA LYS A 250 19.18 6.06 12.75
C LYS A 250 17.77 6.33 12.21
N LYS A 251 17.08 5.23 11.90
CA LYS A 251 15.77 5.13 11.23
C LYS A 251 14.63 5.91 11.89
N ASP A 252 14.80 6.39 13.12
CA ASP A 252 13.77 7.09 13.88
C ASP A 252 13.96 8.63 13.94
N VAL A 253 15.09 9.18 13.47
CA VAL A 253 15.44 10.61 13.65
C VAL A 253 15.31 11.42 12.35
N ILE A 254 15.45 10.78 11.19
CA ILE A 254 15.44 11.43 9.86
C ILE A 254 14.42 10.75 8.91
N ASP A 255 13.71 9.69 9.36
CA ASP A 255 12.55 9.16 8.62
C ASP A 255 11.52 10.30 8.52
N TYR A 256 11.26 10.76 7.30
CA TYR A 256 10.33 11.85 6.96
C TYR A 256 8.96 11.68 7.65
N MET A 257 8.81 12.24 8.86
CA MET A 257 7.57 12.35 9.66
C MET A 257 6.59 13.36 9.05
N VAL A 258 6.69 13.58 7.75
CA VAL A 258 5.87 14.49 6.96
C VAL A 258 4.93 13.63 6.13
N PRO A 259 3.68 14.06 5.89
CA PRO A 259 2.82 13.42 4.91
C PRO A 259 3.50 13.29 3.53
N GLY A 260 3.30 12.17 2.84
CA GLY A 260 4.01 11.88 1.58
C GLY A 260 3.74 12.85 0.44
N VAL A 261 2.61 13.56 0.46
CA VAL A 261 2.32 14.65 -0.49
C VAL A 261 3.41 15.73 -0.43
N PHE A 262 3.84 16.10 0.77
CA PHE A 262 4.88 17.11 0.94
C PHE A 262 6.27 16.53 0.66
N GLY A 263 6.52 15.25 0.95
CA GLY A 263 7.75 14.58 0.53
C GLY A 263 7.92 14.56 -0.99
N TRP A 264 6.85 14.21 -1.70
CA TRP A 264 6.80 14.27 -3.16
C TRP A 264 6.93 15.69 -3.69
N ALA A 265 6.22 16.65 -3.10
CA ALA A 265 6.29 18.05 -3.49
C ALA A 265 7.69 18.63 -3.26
N TYR A 266 8.38 18.25 -2.18
CA TYR A 266 9.74 18.69 -1.93
C TYR A 266 10.70 18.16 -3.00
N ASP A 267 10.63 16.87 -3.34
CA ASP A 267 11.56 16.30 -4.30
C ASP A 267 11.30 16.78 -5.74
N PHE A 268 10.03 16.90 -6.13
CA PHE A 268 9.64 17.10 -7.53
C PHE A 268 8.82 18.38 -7.79
N GLY A 269 8.48 19.17 -6.78
CA GLY A 269 7.70 20.41 -6.87
C GLY A 269 6.18 20.26 -6.73
N TYR A 270 5.49 21.40 -6.53
CA TYR A 270 4.03 21.43 -6.39
C TYR A 270 3.26 20.97 -7.64
N ILE A 271 3.81 21.20 -8.84
CA ILE A 271 3.16 20.80 -10.09
C ILE A 271 3.06 19.27 -10.19
N THR A 272 4.17 18.58 -9.92
CA THR A 272 4.22 17.11 -9.98
C THR A 272 3.41 16.47 -8.86
N MET A 273 3.37 17.09 -7.68
CA MET A 273 2.47 16.70 -6.58
C MET A 273 1.00 16.79 -7.00
N PHE A 274 0.59 17.85 -7.69
CA PHE A 274 -0.77 17.99 -8.19
C PHE A 274 -1.12 16.88 -9.20
N PHE A 275 -0.21 16.57 -10.13
CA PHE A 275 -0.38 15.45 -11.06
C PHE A 275 -0.48 14.09 -10.34
N LEU A 276 0.31 13.86 -9.29
CA LEU A 276 0.20 12.65 -8.47
C LEU A 276 -1.20 12.51 -7.85
N LEU A 277 -1.77 13.59 -7.32
CA LEU A 277 -3.11 13.58 -6.74
C LEU A 277 -4.19 13.32 -7.79
N ILE A 278 -4.11 13.99 -8.95
CA ILE A 278 -5.01 13.72 -10.09
C ILE A 278 -4.93 12.26 -10.50
N TRP A 279 -3.72 11.72 -10.62
CA TRP A 279 -3.51 10.32 -10.98
C TRP A 279 -4.16 9.38 -9.96
N CYS A 280 -3.94 9.61 -8.66
CA CYS A 280 -4.56 8.78 -7.62
C CYS A 280 -6.09 8.79 -7.70
N VAL A 281 -6.69 9.97 -7.83
CA VAL A 281 -8.15 10.11 -7.95
C VAL A 281 -8.66 9.45 -9.25
N GLY A 282 -7.96 9.64 -10.36
CA GLY A 282 -8.29 9.04 -11.66
C GLY A 282 -8.30 7.52 -11.62
N ILE A 283 -7.28 6.90 -10.99
CA ILE A 283 -7.21 5.44 -10.80
C ILE A 283 -8.38 4.93 -9.96
N ILE A 284 -8.71 5.62 -8.85
CA ILE A 284 -9.83 5.24 -7.98
C ILE A 284 -11.16 5.31 -8.73
N ILE A 285 -11.45 6.41 -9.43
CA ILE A 285 -12.69 6.59 -10.19
C ILE A 285 -12.82 5.51 -11.26
N MET A 286 -11.75 5.28 -12.03
CA MET A 286 -11.74 4.27 -13.07
C MET A 286 -11.99 2.86 -12.50
N GLY A 287 -11.33 2.48 -11.41
CA GLY A 287 -11.54 1.17 -10.81
C GLY A 287 -12.96 1.01 -10.25
N LEU A 288 -13.51 2.03 -9.59
CA LEU A 288 -14.91 1.99 -9.11
C LEU A 288 -15.91 1.87 -10.27
N ARG A 289 -15.67 2.57 -11.38
CA ARG A 289 -16.50 2.47 -12.59
C ARG A 289 -16.42 1.07 -13.19
N MET A 290 -15.23 0.49 -13.30
CA MET A 290 -15.02 -0.87 -13.79
C MET A 290 -15.70 -1.92 -12.91
N LEU A 291 -15.65 -1.73 -11.58
CA LEU A 291 -16.36 -2.60 -10.64
C LEU A 291 -17.88 -2.55 -10.87
N SER A 292 -18.44 -1.37 -11.14
CA SER A 292 -19.86 -1.23 -11.48
C SER A 292 -20.23 -2.02 -12.73
N ILE A 293 -19.38 -1.97 -13.77
CA ILE A 293 -19.60 -2.71 -15.02
C ILE A 293 -19.54 -4.23 -14.78
N TYR A 294 -18.54 -4.72 -14.03
CA TYR A 294 -18.44 -6.15 -13.73
C TYR A 294 -19.62 -6.65 -12.90
N ARG A 295 -20.06 -5.85 -11.93
CA ARG A 295 -21.26 -6.17 -11.16
C ARG A 295 -22.50 -6.24 -12.03
N GLU A 296 -22.73 -5.28 -12.91
CA GLU A 296 -23.89 -5.30 -13.82
C GLU A 296 -23.86 -6.55 -14.72
N ARG A 297 -22.69 -6.90 -15.26
CA ARG A 297 -22.51 -8.14 -16.04
C ARG A 297 -22.82 -9.39 -15.20
N ARG A 298 -22.40 -9.43 -13.94
CA ARG A 298 -22.68 -10.52 -13.00
C ARG A 298 -24.17 -10.62 -12.68
N GLU A 299 -24.84 -9.50 -12.38
CA GLU A 299 -26.29 -9.45 -12.12
C GLU A 299 -27.10 -9.89 -13.36
N ASN A 300 -26.59 -9.65 -14.58
CA ASN A 300 -27.14 -10.15 -15.83
C ASN A 300 -26.76 -11.62 -16.15
N GLY A 301 -26.15 -12.34 -15.20
CA GLY A 301 -25.85 -13.77 -15.30
C GLY A 301 -24.48 -14.13 -15.92
N SER A 302 -23.66 -13.15 -16.32
CA SER A 302 -22.34 -13.41 -16.88
C SER A 302 -21.32 -13.80 -15.80
N ARG A 303 -20.68 -14.96 -15.98
CA ARG A 303 -19.62 -15.46 -15.08
C ARG A 303 -18.20 -15.16 -15.57
N SER A 304 -18.06 -14.54 -16.75
CA SER A 304 -16.77 -14.37 -17.43
C SER A 304 -15.80 -13.43 -16.72
N TYR A 305 -16.30 -12.55 -15.84
CA TYR A 305 -15.51 -11.50 -15.19
C TYR A 305 -15.37 -11.67 -13.67
N LEU A 306 -15.82 -12.78 -13.09
CA LEU A 306 -15.85 -12.95 -11.63
C LEU A 306 -14.44 -12.89 -11.01
N GLY A 307 -13.44 -13.49 -11.64
CA GLY A 307 -12.05 -13.40 -11.16
C GLY A 307 -11.50 -11.97 -11.22
N ARG A 308 -11.81 -11.24 -12.30
CA ARG A 308 -11.42 -9.83 -12.46
C ARG A 308 -12.10 -8.92 -11.45
N GLU A 309 -13.40 -9.12 -11.19
CA GLU A 309 -14.17 -8.36 -10.19
C GLU A 309 -13.54 -8.47 -8.80
N VAL A 310 -13.21 -9.70 -8.40
CA VAL A 310 -12.60 -9.99 -7.10
C VAL A 310 -11.19 -9.40 -6.97
N LEU A 311 -10.37 -9.55 -8.01
CA LEU A 311 -9.01 -9.00 -8.03
C LEU A 311 -9.05 -7.47 -7.97
N LEU A 312 -9.93 -6.85 -8.76
CA LEU A 312 -10.13 -5.39 -8.77
C LEU A 312 -10.62 -4.86 -7.41
N THR A 313 -11.51 -5.60 -6.74
CA THR A 313 -12.00 -5.25 -5.40
C THR A 313 -10.84 -5.17 -4.38
N GLY A 314 -9.97 -6.17 -4.37
CA GLY A 314 -8.79 -6.18 -3.50
C GLY A 314 -7.79 -5.09 -3.87
N ALA A 315 -7.54 -4.89 -5.17
CA ALA A 315 -6.61 -3.88 -5.67
C ALA A 315 -7.04 -2.47 -5.30
N LEU A 316 -8.34 -2.16 -5.46
CA LEU A 316 -8.92 -0.87 -5.05
C LEU A 316 -8.78 -0.62 -3.55
N ALA A 317 -9.12 -1.61 -2.72
CA ALA A 317 -9.01 -1.46 -1.27
C ALA A 317 -7.56 -1.22 -0.82
N ALA A 318 -6.62 -1.99 -1.38
CA ALA A 318 -5.20 -1.84 -1.11
C ALA A 318 -4.67 -0.48 -1.60
N PHE A 319 -5.00 -0.09 -2.83
CA PHE A 319 -4.54 1.18 -3.42
C PHE A 319 -5.10 2.39 -2.66
N MET A 320 -6.39 2.41 -2.35
CA MET A 320 -7.01 3.49 -1.58
C MET A 320 -6.38 3.61 -0.18
N SER A 321 -6.11 2.48 0.50
CA SER A 321 -5.48 2.52 1.83
C SER A 321 -4.06 3.04 1.76
N GLN A 322 -3.27 2.54 0.80
CA GLN A 322 -1.91 3.01 0.61
C GLN A 322 -1.87 4.48 0.19
N ALA A 323 -2.78 4.93 -0.68
CA ALA A 323 -2.91 6.32 -1.07
C ALA A 323 -3.22 7.20 0.15
N ILE A 324 -4.24 6.87 0.95
CA ILE A 324 -4.63 7.67 2.11
C ILE A 324 -3.48 7.72 3.13
N ILE A 325 -2.93 6.57 3.52
CA ILE A 325 -1.90 6.49 4.55
C ILE A 325 -0.58 7.10 4.06
N GLY A 326 -0.18 6.79 2.84
CA GLY A 326 1.08 7.26 2.30
C GLY A 326 1.11 8.73 1.94
N LEU A 327 0.03 9.24 1.34
CA LEU A 327 -0.02 10.64 0.95
C LEU A 327 -0.24 11.54 2.17
N PHE A 328 -1.08 11.12 3.13
CA PHE A 328 -1.57 12.03 4.16
C PHE A 328 -1.08 11.73 5.58
N VAL A 329 -0.51 10.55 5.85
CA VAL A 329 -0.11 10.17 7.22
C VAL A 329 1.40 9.92 7.32
N ILE A 330 1.96 9.03 6.49
CA ILE A 330 3.36 8.58 6.62
C ILE A 330 4.01 8.46 5.23
N ASN A 331 4.94 9.37 4.88
CA ASN A 331 5.63 9.35 3.58
C ASN A 331 6.36 8.04 3.26
N ARG A 332 6.80 7.31 4.29
CA ARG A 332 7.49 6.01 4.12
C ARG A 332 6.68 4.98 3.33
N THR A 333 5.35 5.11 3.23
CA THR A 333 4.53 4.22 2.41
C THR A 333 4.39 4.65 0.94
N ILE A 334 5.12 5.68 0.49
CA ILE A 334 5.27 6.13 -0.92
C ILE A 334 6.76 6.26 -1.30
N ASN A 335 7.64 5.50 -0.64
CA ASN A 335 9.07 5.50 -0.97
C ASN A 335 9.63 4.08 -1.10
N GLY A 336 10.68 3.93 -1.91
CA GLY A 336 11.35 2.67 -2.18
C GLY A 336 10.39 1.59 -2.67
N THR A 337 10.37 0.46 -1.96
CA THR A 337 9.52 -0.71 -2.28
C THR A 337 8.03 -0.43 -2.11
N ALA A 338 7.66 0.52 -1.25
CA ALA A 338 6.27 0.94 -1.11
C ALA A 338 5.80 1.71 -2.35
N LEU A 339 6.63 2.58 -2.92
CA LEU A 339 6.32 3.28 -4.19
C LEU A 339 6.13 2.29 -5.34
N LEU A 340 7.02 1.30 -5.46
CA LEU A 340 6.87 0.24 -6.46
C LEU A 340 5.55 -0.53 -6.30
N THR A 341 5.18 -0.84 -5.06
CA THR A 341 3.89 -1.49 -4.74
C THR A 341 2.71 -0.59 -5.10
N PHE A 342 2.83 0.72 -4.88
CA PHE A 342 1.78 1.68 -5.20
C PHE A 342 1.51 1.75 -6.72
N ILE A 343 2.57 1.79 -7.51
CA ILE A 343 2.52 1.75 -8.98
C ILE A 343 2.02 0.39 -9.47
N PHE A 344 2.42 -0.71 -8.84
CA PHE A 344 1.91 -2.04 -9.15
C PHE A 344 0.39 -2.12 -8.95
N LEU A 345 -0.13 -1.68 -7.79
CA LEU A 345 -1.56 -1.69 -7.51
C LEU A 345 -2.35 -0.80 -8.47
N SER A 346 -1.84 0.39 -8.78
CA SER A 346 -2.49 1.28 -9.73
C SER A 346 -2.51 0.72 -11.15
N SER A 347 -1.42 0.07 -11.58
CA SER A 347 -1.31 -0.59 -12.89
C SER A 347 -2.27 -1.77 -13.01
N LEU A 348 -2.46 -2.53 -11.92
CA LEU A 348 -3.43 -3.61 -11.85
C LEU A 348 -4.87 -3.11 -11.99
N ILE A 349 -5.22 -2.00 -11.33
CA ILE A 349 -6.53 -1.35 -11.49
C ILE A 349 -6.72 -0.86 -12.92
N PHE A 350 -5.73 -0.15 -13.47
CA PHE A 350 -5.78 0.38 -14.83
C PHE A 350 -5.96 -0.72 -15.87
N ALA A 351 -5.24 -1.84 -15.74
CA ALA A 351 -5.29 -2.94 -16.69
C ALA A 351 -6.69 -3.56 -16.86
N ASN A 352 -7.55 -3.47 -15.85
CA ASN A 352 -8.94 -3.92 -15.95
C ASN A 352 -9.77 -3.08 -16.94
N SER A 353 -9.40 -1.82 -17.18
CA SER A 353 -10.09 -0.92 -18.12
C SER A 353 -9.84 -1.24 -19.61
N VAL A 354 -8.71 -1.91 -19.93
CA VAL A 354 -8.25 -2.10 -21.32
C VAL A 354 -8.72 -3.43 -21.93
N GLY A 355 -9.53 -4.21 -21.21
CA GLY A 355 -9.86 -5.61 -21.57
C GLY A 355 -11.34 -5.94 -21.67
N LEU A 356 -12.24 -4.96 -21.69
CA LEU A 356 -13.65 -5.20 -21.98
C LEU A 356 -13.82 -5.26 -23.50
N LYS A 357 -13.81 -6.47 -24.08
CA LYS A 357 -14.54 -6.68 -25.32
C LYS A 357 -16.03 -6.50 -24.97
N GLU A 358 -16.67 -5.57 -25.67
CA GLU A 358 -18.11 -5.31 -25.55
C GLU A 358 -18.90 -6.60 -25.70
#